data_AF-A0A2G8KTM4-F1
#
_entry.id   AF-A0A2G8KTM4-F1
#
_cell.length_a   1.000
_cell.length_b   1.000
_cell.length_c   1.000
_cell.angle_alpha   90.00
_cell.angle_beta   90.00
_cell.angle_gamma   90.00
#
_symmetry.space_group_name_H-M   'P 1'
#
loop_
_entity.id
_entity.type
_entity.pdbx_description
1 polymer ?
#
loop_
_entity_poly.entity_id
_entity_poly.type
_entity_poly.pdbx_seq_one_letter_code
_entity_poly.pdbx_strand_id
1 'polypeptide(L)'
;MSVLGHWTNKGLPRPKWSDANGKVKLMKDKFKLPTGWRWDSEWFMAPEISTTFDADSGQTKFLEDVYEQESRNIPGGYWGKADPPFTTSVSAQDVFISP
;
A
#
# COMPACT_ATOMS: atom_id res chain seq x y z
N MET A 1 5.25 -13.41 -13.77
CA MET A 1 5.73 -14.56 -12.97
C MET A 1 7.22 -14.72 -13.23
N SER A 2 8.00 -15.06 -12.21
CA SER A 2 9.41 -15.44 -12.38
C SER A 2 9.51 -16.96 -12.36
N VAL A 3 10.10 -17.55 -13.39
CA VAL A 3 10.37 -18.99 -13.49
C VAL A 3 11.88 -19.15 -13.61
N LEU A 4 12.50 -19.84 -12.64
CA LEU A 4 13.96 -20.03 -12.59
C LEU A 4 14.73 -18.70 -12.72
N GLY A 5 14.25 -17.64 -12.07
CA GLY A 5 14.87 -16.31 -12.11
C GLY A 5 14.58 -15.50 -13.38
N HIS A 6 13.81 -16.02 -14.33
CA HIS A 6 13.47 -15.34 -15.58
C HIS A 6 12.01 -14.88 -15.57
N TRP A 7 11.81 -13.60 -15.85
CA TRP A 7 10.46 -13.04 -15.99
C TRP A 7 9.80 -13.58 -17.26
N THR A 8 8.61 -14.17 -17.13
CA THR A 8 7.82 -14.70 -18.24
C THR A 8 6.36 -14.26 -18.19
N ASN A 9 5.78 -14.14 -19.38
CA ASN A 9 4.36 -13.88 -19.61
C ASN A 9 3.59 -15.13 -20.10
N LYS A 10 4.27 -16.28 -20.22
CA LYS A 10 3.63 -17.55 -20.61
C LYS A 10 2.80 -18.10 -19.44
N GLY A 11 1.60 -18.59 -19.74
CA GLY A 11 0.72 -19.23 -18.74
C GLY A 11 0.05 -18.28 -17.75
N LEU A 12 0.14 -16.95 -17.96
CA LEU A 12 -0.56 -15.98 -17.12
C LEU A 12 -2.03 -15.83 -17.55
N PRO A 13 -2.98 -15.71 -16.60
CA PRO A 13 -4.38 -15.44 -16.92
C PRO A 13 -4.59 -14.01 -17.46
N ARG A 14 -3.64 -13.11 -17.21
CA ARG A 14 -3.71 -11.69 -17.58
C ARG A 14 -3.12 -11.46 -18.98
N PRO A 15 -3.75 -10.62 -19.83
CA PRO A 15 -3.18 -10.25 -21.12
C PRO A 15 -1.84 -9.51 -20.99
N LYS A 16 -0.99 -9.61 -22.03
CA LYS A 16 0.32 -8.91 -22.08
C LYS A 16 0.20 -7.38 -22.03
N TRP A 17 -0.88 -6.84 -22.57
CA TRP A 17 -1.21 -5.41 -22.54
C TRP A 17 -2.66 -5.28 -22.07
N SER A 18 -2.87 -4.47 -21.04
CA SER A 18 -4.18 -4.33 -20.43
C SER A 18 -4.43 -2.93 -19.87
N ASP A 19 -5.67 -2.66 -19.48
CA ASP A 19 -6.01 -1.46 -18.72
C ASP A 19 -5.43 -1.55 -17.30
N ALA A 20 -5.54 -0.47 -16.53
CA ALA A 20 -5.04 -0.42 -15.15
C ALA A 20 -5.61 -1.56 -14.27
N ASN A 21 -6.84 -2.01 -14.55
CA ASN A 21 -7.47 -3.11 -13.82
C ASN A 21 -7.04 -4.51 -14.30
N GLY A 22 -6.35 -4.62 -15.43
CA GLY A 22 -5.91 -5.90 -15.98
C GLY A 22 -6.96 -6.76 -16.66
N LYS A 23 -8.13 -6.19 -16.95
CA LYS A 23 -9.30 -6.94 -17.42
C LYS A 23 -9.43 -6.86 -18.94
N VAL A 24 -9.07 -5.73 -19.53
CA VAL A 24 -9.30 -5.49 -20.97
C VAL A 24 -8.01 -5.70 -21.72
N LYS A 25 -7.98 -6.57 -22.73
CA LYS A 25 -6.81 -6.74 -23.60
C LYS A 25 -6.72 -5.55 -24.57
N LEU A 26 -5.77 -4.67 -24.33
CA LEU A 26 -5.57 -3.45 -25.12
C LEU A 26 -4.22 -3.51 -25.81
N MET A 27 -4.19 -3.91 -27.09
CA MET A 27 -2.97 -3.79 -27.88
C MET A 27 -2.73 -2.32 -28.21
N LYS A 28 -1.47 -1.84 -28.11
CA LYS A 28 -1.09 -0.46 -28.44
C LYS A 28 -1.67 0.01 -29.78
N ASP A 29 -1.57 -0.84 -30.80
CA ASP A 29 -2.03 -0.53 -32.17
C ASP A 29 -3.56 -0.50 -32.34
N LYS A 30 -4.31 -0.89 -31.30
CA LYS A 30 -5.78 -0.88 -31.34
C LYS A 30 -6.38 0.40 -30.75
N PHE A 31 -5.57 1.28 -30.16
CA PHE A 31 -6.05 2.58 -29.70
C PHE A 31 -6.30 3.50 -30.90
N LYS A 32 -7.57 3.65 -31.25
CA LYS A 32 -8.02 4.64 -32.24
C LYS A 32 -8.38 5.93 -31.51
N LEU A 33 -7.76 7.03 -31.93
CA LEU A 33 -8.11 8.36 -31.46
C LEU A 33 -9.56 8.70 -31.88
N PRO A 34 -10.35 9.34 -31.02
CA PRO A 34 -11.61 9.95 -31.43
C PRO A 34 -11.40 11.03 -32.50
N THR A 35 -12.45 11.36 -33.25
CA THR A 35 -12.40 12.41 -34.27
C THR A 35 -11.95 13.75 -33.67
N GLY A 36 -10.94 14.37 -34.26
CA GLY A 36 -10.39 15.66 -33.81
C GLY A 36 -9.28 15.55 -32.76
N TRP A 37 -8.98 14.36 -32.24
CA TRP A 37 -7.87 14.14 -31.32
C TRP A 37 -6.56 13.82 -32.07
N ARG A 38 -5.44 14.27 -31.51
CA ARG A 38 -4.09 13.89 -31.94
C ARG A 38 -3.32 13.35 -30.75
N TRP A 39 -2.39 12.43 -31.00
CA TRP A 39 -1.40 12.07 -30.00
C TRP A 39 -0.55 13.29 -29.68
N ASP A 40 -0.33 13.52 -28.38
CA ASP A 40 0.58 14.56 -27.92
C ASP A 40 2.05 14.10 -28.02
N SER A 41 2.29 12.80 -27.83
CA SER A 41 3.61 12.17 -27.92
C SER A 41 3.53 10.67 -28.23
N GLU A 42 4.69 10.07 -28.50
CA GLU A 42 4.86 8.62 -28.66
C GLU A 42 4.58 7.86 -27.34
N TRP A 43 4.26 6.57 -27.45
CA TRP A 43 4.06 5.72 -26.28
C TRP A 43 5.34 5.63 -25.44
N PHE A 44 5.33 6.20 -24.24
CA PHE A 44 6.41 6.05 -23.27
C PHE A 44 5.98 5.17 -22.09
N MET A 45 6.97 4.59 -21.39
CA MET A 45 6.73 3.94 -20.11
C MET A 45 6.80 5.02 -19.03
N ALA A 46 5.68 5.32 -18.39
CA ALA A 46 5.68 6.20 -17.23
C ALA A 46 6.39 5.47 -16.07
N PRO A 47 7.53 5.98 -15.58
CA PRO A 47 8.23 5.39 -14.43
C PRO A 47 7.53 5.74 -13.11
N GLU A 48 6.63 6.73 -13.12
CA GLU A 48 5.82 7.06 -11.95
C GLU A 48 4.85 5.94 -11.65
N ILE A 49 4.87 5.53 -10.38
CA ILE A 49 4.11 4.40 -9.91
C ILE A 49 2.66 4.88 -9.71
N SER A 50 1.69 4.13 -10.25
CA SER A 50 0.29 4.54 -10.34
C SER A 50 -0.25 5.02 -8.98
N THR A 51 -0.52 6.32 -8.86
CA THR A 51 -1.18 6.93 -7.67
C THR A 51 -2.54 6.30 -7.34
N THR A 52 -3.15 5.58 -8.29
CA THR A 52 -4.41 4.87 -8.10
C THR A 52 -4.27 3.60 -7.23
N PHE A 53 -3.06 3.06 -7.06
CA PHE A 53 -2.80 1.87 -6.25
C PHE A 53 -1.76 2.20 -5.18
N ASP A 54 -2.19 2.25 -3.92
CA ASP A 54 -1.36 2.71 -2.80
C ASP A 54 -0.06 1.89 -2.63
N ALA A 55 -0.12 0.58 -2.81
CA ALA A 55 1.06 -0.31 -2.78
C ALA A 55 2.07 -0.02 -3.92
N ASP A 56 1.57 0.50 -5.03
CA ASP A 56 2.34 0.87 -6.22
C ASP A 56 2.40 2.41 -6.33
N SER A 57 2.49 3.14 -5.21
CA SER A 57 2.63 4.61 -5.23
C SER A 57 4.08 5.08 -5.03
N GLY A 58 5.02 4.15 -4.85
CA GLY A 58 6.45 4.48 -4.69
C GLY A 58 6.77 5.23 -3.40
N GLN A 59 5.87 5.20 -2.41
CA GLN A 59 6.13 5.79 -1.11
C GLN A 59 7.29 5.07 -0.44
N THR A 60 8.34 5.83 -0.14
CA THR A 60 9.51 5.39 0.64
C THR A 60 9.53 5.98 2.04
N LYS A 61 8.51 6.77 2.38
CA LYS A 61 8.36 7.48 3.64
C LYS A 61 7.01 7.13 4.22
N PHE A 62 7.02 6.67 5.46
CA PHE A 62 5.83 6.31 6.22
C PHE A 62 5.90 7.01 7.57
N LEU A 63 4.74 7.39 8.10
CA LEU A 63 4.61 7.89 9.45
C LEU A 63 4.16 6.70 10.31
N GLU A 64 4.92 6.41 11.37
CA GLU A 64 4.57 5.40 12.36
C GLU A 64 4.37 6.08 13.71
N ASP A 65 3.25 5.78 14.37
CA ASP A 65 2.94 6.30 15.69
C ASP A 65 3.38 5.31 16.77
N VAL A 66 4.08 5.82 17.78
CA VAL A 66 4.43 5.08 19.00
C VAL A 66 3.94 5.86 20.21
N TYR A 67 3.27 5.16 21.10
CA TYR A 67 2.64 5.73 22.29
C TYR A 67 3.36 5.25 23.54
N GLU A 68 3.79 6.18 24.39
CA GLU A 68 4.27 5.89 25.74
C GLU A 68 3.09 5.55 26.65
N GLN A 69 3.26 4.51 27.48
CA GLN A 69 2.22 4.03 28.38
C GLN A 69 2.58 4.21 29.86
N GLU A 70 1.59 4.66 30.61
CA GLU A 70 1.59 4.60 32.08
C GLU A 70 0.43 3.73 32.56
N SER A 71 0.62 3.02 33.66
CA SER A 71 -0.40 2.19 34.30
C SER A 71 -0.53 2.52 35.78
N ARG A 72 -1.68 2.18 36.37
CA ARG A 72 -1.96 2.35 37.80
C ARG A 72 -2.72 1.15 38.31
N ASN A 73 -2.37 0.69 39.52
CA ASN A 73 -2.99 -0.50 40.11
C ASN A 73 -4.37 -0.21 40.71
N ILE A 74 -4.65 1.06 41.00
CA ILE A 74 -5.93 1.51 41.59
C ILE A 74 -6.46 2.74 40.85
N PRO A 75 -7.78 2.83 40.60
CA PRO A 75 -8.41 4.05 40.09
C PRO A 75 -8.10 5.26 40.97
N GLY A 76 -7.62 6.34 40.36
CA GLY A 76 -7.22 7.56 41.08
C GLY A 76 -5.87 7.47 41.81
N GLY A 77 -5.15 6.34 41.72
CA GLY A 77 -3.79 6.22 42.21
C GLY A 77 -2.75 6.92 41.33
N TYR A 78 -1.50 6.88 41.78
CA TYR A 78 -0.36 7.41 41.04
C TYR A 78 -0.06 6.57 39.79
N TRP A 79 0.32 7.25 38.72
CA TRP A 79 0.72 6.62 37.46
C TRP A 79 2.17 6.14 37.53
N GLY A 80 2.41 4.89 37.15
CA GLY A 80 3.74 4.31 37.01
C GLY A 80 4.02 3.91 35.57
N LYS A 81 5.28 3.62 35.27
CA LYS A 81 5.68 3.07 33.97
C LYS A 81 4.92 1.77 33.69
N ALA A 82 4.23 1.68 32.55
CA ALA A 82 3.56 0.46 32.14
C ALA A 82 4.55 -0.62 31.66
N ASP A 83 4.10 -1.88 31.67
CA ASP A 83 4.80 -3.00 31.08
C ASP A 83 3.85 -3.70 30.07
N PRO A 84 4.07 -3.57 28.75
CA PRO A 84 5.18 -2.88 28.09
C PRO A 84 5.04 -1.33 28.13
N PRO A 85 6.16 -0.57 28.10
CA PRO A 85 6.13 0.89 28.18
C PRO A 85 5.74 1.60 26.87
N PHE A 86 5.71 0.89 25.74
CA PHE A 86 5.40 1.45 24.43
C PHE A 86 4.48 0.54 23.61
N THR A 87 3.57 1.13 22.84
CA THR A 87 2.68 0.41 21.91
C THR A 87 2.51 1.18 20.59
N THR A 88 2.11 0.48 19.53
CA THR A 88 1.75 1.05 18.22
C THR A 88 0.24 1.24 18.06
N SER A 89 -0.56 0.86 19.05
CA SER A 89 -2.02 1.00 19.01
C SER A 89 -2.56 1.67 20.28
N VAL A 90 -3.51 2.59 20.10
CA VAL A 90 -4.18 3.28 21.21
C VAL A 90 -5.23 2.36 21.81
N SER A 91 -4.78 1.41 22.63
CA SER A 91 -5.65 0.60 23.46
C SER A 91 -5.77 1.26 24.82
N ALA A 92 -6.85 2.01 25.05
CA ALA A 92 -7.22 2.45 26.40
C ALA A 92 -7.74 1.23 27.17
N GLN A 93 -6.82 0.47 27.76
CA GLN A 93 -7.15 -0.56 28.74
C GLN A 93 -6.77 0.01 30.10
N ASP A 94 -7.76 0.35 30.93
CA ASP A 94 -7.55 0.41 32.37
C ASP A 94 -7.15 -1.02 32.80
N VAL A 95 -5.84 -1.32 32.80
CA VAL A 95 -5.33 -2.62 33.20
C VAL A 95 -5.39 -2.69 34.72
N PHE A 96 -6.47 -3.26 35.24
CA PHE A 96 -6.61 -3.59 36.65
C PHE A 96 -5.71 -4.80 36.97
N ILE A 97 -4.56 -4.55 37.59
CA ILE A 97 -3.79 -5.63 38.22
C ILE A 97 -4.56 -6.01 39.50
N SER A 98 -5.44 -7.01 39.41
CA SER A 98 -5.99 -7.65 40.62
C SER A 98 -4.84 -8.29 41.42
N PRO A 99 -4.96 -8.29 42.77
CA PRO A 99 -3.93 -8.82 43.66
C PRO A 99 -3.65 -10.32 43.44
#